data_AF-A0A831UGT9-F1
#
_entry.id   AF-A0A831UGT9-F1
#
_cell.length_a   1.000
_cell.length_b   1.000
_cell.length_c   1.000
_cell.angle_alpha   90.00
_cell.angle_beta   90.00
_cell.angle_gamma   90.00
#
_symmetry.space_group_name_H-M   'P 1'
#
loop_
_entity.id
_entity.type
_entity.pdbx_description
1 polymer ?
#
loop_
_entity_poly.entity_id
_entity_poly.type
_entity_poly.pdbx_seq_one_letter_code
_entity_poly.pdbx_strand_id
1 'polypeptide(L)'
;DQIEARYILTPSLMARIVDFAKKTRASIRLSFVNSRLYLAIPTWHNYFEPPSLFAPAYTLAKSETLQRYLAELAFALSVVDELNLNTRIWGKR
;
A
#
# COMPACT_ATOMS: atom_id res chain seq x y z
N ASP A 1 -17.95 14.48 -2.59
CA ASP A 1 -19.30 14.57 -2.03
C ASP A 1 -19.28 13.97 -0.62
N GLN A 2 -19.78 14.67 0.40
CA GLN A 2 -19.78 14.18 1.79
C GLN A 2 -20.64 12.92 1.95
N ILE A 3 -21.66 12.77 1.11
CA ILE A 3 -22.57 11.63 1.11
C ILE A 3 -21.81 10.36 0.72
N GLU A 4 -21.07 10.40 -0.39
CA GLU A 4 -20.25 9.28 -0.88
C GLU A 4 -19.20 8.84 0.15
N ALA A 5 -18.52 9.79 0.82
CA ALA A 5 -17.53 9.49 1.85
C ALA A 5 -18.11 8.72 3.05
N ARG A 6 -19.36 8.98 3.45
CA ARG A 6 -20.03 8.28 4.58
C ARG A 6 -20.37 6.82 4.25
N TYR A 7 -20.65 6.52 2.99
CA TYR A 7 -20.92 5.15 2.55
C TYR A 7 -19.64 4.35 2.31
N ILE A 8 -18.57 5.03 1.87
CA ILE A 8 -17.24 4.43 1.69
C ILE A 8 -16.60 4.13 3.06
N LEU A 9 -16.62 5.07 4.00
CA LEU A 9 -15.96 4.95 5.30
C LEU A 9 -16.89 4.38 6.36
N THR A 10 -17.25 3.11 6.22
CA THR A 10 -17.95 2.40 7.29
C THR A 10 -17.10 2.38 8.58
N PRO A 11 -17.72 2.30 9.77
CA PRO A 11 -16.96 2.22 11.02
C PRO A 11 -15.94 1.06 11.06
N SER A 12 -16.26 -0.06 10.40
CA SER A 12 -15.35 -1.20 10.29
C SER A 12 -14.15 -0.91 9.38
N LEU A 13 -14.33 -0.20 8.26
CA LEU A 13 -13.22 0.22 7.41
C LEU A 13 -12.34 1.25 8.12
N MET A 14 -12.95 2.22 8.81
CA MET A 14 -12.20 3.21 9.61
C MET A 14 -11.34 2.54 10.69
N ALA A 15 -11.88 1.56 11.42
CA ALA A 15 -11.12 0.80 12.41
C ALA A 15 -9.92 0.07 11.78
N ARG A 16 -10.14 -0.60 10.64
CA ARG A 16 -9.07 -1.28 9.88
C ARG A 16 -7.98 -0.32 9.42
N ILE A 17 -8.35 0.86 8.93
CA ILE A 17 -7.40 1.91 8.52
C ILE A 17 -6.54 2.35 9.72
N VAL A 18 -7.15 2.58 10.88
CA VAL A 18 -6.44 2.98 12.09
C VAL A 18 -5.49 1.88 12.57
N ASP A 19 -5.94 0.63 12.59
CA ASP A 19 -5.10 -0.50 13.00
C ASP A 19 -3.94 -0.73 12.04
N PHE A 20 -4.18 -0.61 10.74
CA PHE A 20 -3.14 -0.67 9.71
C PHE A 20 -2.11 0.46 9.88
N ALA A 21 -2.55 1.70 10.13
CA ALA A 21 -1.64 2.83 10.40
C ALA A 21 -0.77 2.59 11.65
N LYS A 22 -1.36 2.03 12.72
CA LYS A 22 -0.63 1.68 13.95
C LYS A 22 0.40 0.57 13.72
N LYS A 23 0.03 -0.49 12.99
CA LYS A 23 0.93 -1.61 12.67
C LYS A 23 2.12 -1.16 11.84
N THR A 24 1.87 -0.35 10.82
CA THR A 24 2.92 0.14 9.90
C THR A 24 3.77 1.25 10.51
N ARG A 25 3.29 1.91 11.58
CA ARG A 25 3.92 3.11 12.18
C ARG A 25 4.22 4.20 11.14
N ALA A 26 3.44 4.23 10.06
CA ALA A 26 3.64 5.10 8.93
C ALA A 26 2.53 6.15 8.85
N SER A 27 2.88 7.36 8.40
CA SER A 27 1.89 8.39 8.06
C SER A 27 1.24 8.05 6.72
N ILE A 28 0.26 7.15 6.75
CA ILE A 28 -0.45 6.71 5.56
C ILE A 28 -1.39 7.79 5.04
N ARG A 29 -1.55 7.88 3.72
CA ARG A 29 -2.50 8.76 3.04
C ARG A 29 -3.43 7.92 2.17
N LEU A 30 -4.71 8.25 2.18
CA LEU A 30 -5.76 7.51 1.49
C LEU A 30 -6.57 8.47 0.62
N SER A 31 -6.95 8.02 -0.58
CA SER A 31 -7.86 8.74 -1.47
C SER A 31 -8.85 7.75 -2.10
N PHE A 32 -10.12 8.14 -2.16
CA PHE A 32 -11.18 7.34 -2.76
C PHE A 32 -11.71 8.07 -3.98
N VAL A 33 -11.53 7.47 -5.17
CA VAL A 33 -11.93 8.07 -6.45
C VAL A 33 -12.45 6.97 -7.37
N ASN A 34 -13.63 7.16 -7.97
CA ASN A 34 -14.22 6.24 -8.96
C ASN A 34 -14.22 4.77 -8.50
N SER A 35 -14.70 4.52 -7.27
CA SER A 35 -14.73 3.19 -6.65
C SER A 35 -13.35 2.52 -6.51
N ARG A 36 -12.28 3.32 -6.47
CA ARG A 36 -10.91 2.84 -6.22
C ARG A 36 -10.37 3.48 -4.95
N LEU A 37 -9.66 2.68 -4.17
CA LEU A 37 -8.87 3.15 -3.04
C LEU A 37 -7.42 3.31 -3.49
N TYR A 38 -6.88 4.51 -3.33
CA TYR A 38 -5.47 4.82 -3.48
C TYR A 38 -4.87 4.95 -2.09
N LEU A 39 -3.80 4.20 -1.83
CA LEU A 39 -3.05 4.21 -0.59
C LEU A 39 -1.61 4.64 -0.89
N ALA A 40 -1.14 5.64 -0.15
CA ALA A 40 0.24 6.09 -0.20
C ALA A 40 0.88 5.91 1.17
N ILE A 41 2.01 5.19 1.20
CA ILE A 41 2.80 4.92 2.39
C ILE A 41 4.17 5.56 2.18
N PRO A 42 4.60 6.48 3.06
CA PRO A 42 5.90 7.12 2.92
C PRO A 42 7.00 6.09 3.12
N THR A 43 8.03 6.19 2.29
CA THR A 43 9.23 5.35 2.33
C THR A 43 10.44 6.22 2.04
N TRP A 44 11.51 5.97 2.78
CA TRP A 44 12.81 6.62 2.60
C TRP A 44 13.73 5.79 1.71
N HIS A 45 13.26 4.61 1.28
CA HIS A 45 14.05 3.77 0.41
C HIS A 45 14.08 4.36 -0.99
N ASN A 46 15.28 4.39 -1.57
CA ASN A 46 15.47 4.92 -2.90
C ASN A 46 15.33 3.80 -3.93
N TYR A 47 14.15 3.73 -4.55
CA TYR A 47 13.84 2.72 -5.57
C TYR A 47 14.32 3.09 -6.97
N PHE A 48 14.68 4.35 -7.19
CA PHE A 48 14.92 4.90 -8.53
C PHE A 48 16.39 5.15 -8.81
N GLU A 49 17.25 5.19 -7.80
CA GLU A 49 18.69 5.29 -8.04
C GLU A 49 19.20 3.99 -8.68
N PRO A 50 19.85 4.08 -9.84
CA PRO A 50 20.56 2.95 -10.37
C PRO A 50 21.69 2.57 -9.39
N PRO A 51 22.16 1.31 -9.42
CA PRO A 51 23.48 1.00 -8.89
C PRO A 51 24.48 2.01 -9.43
N SER A 52 25.52 2.34 -8.65
CA SER A 52 26.64 3.17 -9.13
C SER A 52 27.02 2.78 -10.56
N LEU A 53 27.40 3.74 -11.41
CA LEU A 53 27.78 3.47 -12.81
C LEU A 53 28.90 2.43 -12.94
N PHE A 54 29.67 2.24 -11.86
CA PHE A 54 30.76 1.25 -11.77
C PHE A 54 30.33 -0.05 -11.05
N ALA A 55 29.09 -0.14 -10.58
CA ALA A 55 28.58 -1.32 -9.92
C ALA A 55 28.36 -2.45 -10.95
N PRO A 56 28.69 -3.70 -10.61
CA PRO A 56 28.44 -4.83 -11.50
C PRO A 56 26.96 -4.98 -11.86
N ALA A 57 26.66 -5.40 -13.09
CA ALA A 57 25.28 -5.59 -13.57
C ALA A 57 24.43 -6.51 -12.67
N TYR A 58 25.04 -7.47 -11.99
CA TYR A 58 24.36 -8.36 -11.05
C TYR A 58 23.99 -7.71 -9.71
N THR A 59 24.33 -6.43 -9.49
CA THR A 59 24.05 -5.72 -8.22
C THR A 59 22.55 -5.68 -7.91
N LEU A 60 21.71 -5.57 -8.94
CA LEU A 60 20.25 -5.65 -8.81
C LEU A 60 19.74 -7.08 -8.58
N ALA A 61 20.51 -8.09 -9.00
CA ALA A 61 20.22 -9.50 -8.81
C ALA A 61 20.76 -10.06 -7.48
N LYS A 62 21.29 -9.21 -6.60
CA LYS A 62 21.71 -9.62 -5.26
C LYS A 62 20.49 -10.12 -4.48
N SER A 63 20.68 -11.24 -3.78
CA SER A 63 19.61 -11.88 -3.01
C SER A 63 18.93 -10.92 -2.03
N GLU A 64 19.67 -10.02 -1.39
CA GLU A 64 19.10 -9.05 -0.45
C GLU A 64 18.14 -8.07 -1.14
N THR A 65 18.52 -7.55 -2.31
CA THR A 65 17.69 -6.64 -3.10
C THR A 65 16.40 -7.32 -3.55
N LEU A 66 16.51 -8.56 -4.06
CA LEU A 66 15.35 -9.35 -4.46
C LEU A 66 14.43 -9.67 -3.28
N GLN A 67 14.98 -10.06 -2.13
CA GLN A 67 14.21 -10.33 -0.91
C GLN A 67 13.45 -9.09 -0.44
N ARG A 68 14.05 -7.90 -0.52
CA ARG A 68 13.37 -6.65 -0.17
C ARG A 68 12.17 -6.38 -1.08
N TYR A 69 12.35 -6.48 -2.40
CA TYR A 69 11.23 -6.31 -3.34
C TYR A 69 10.11 -7.32 -3.10
N LEU A 70 10.45 -8.59 -2.85
CA LEU A 70 9.46 -9.61 -2.53
C LEU A 70 8.71 -9.30 -1.23
N ALA A 71 9.40 -8.82 -0.20
CA ALA A 71 8.78 -8.40 1.06
C ALA A 71 7.82 -7.21 0.86
N GLU A 72 8.18 -6.25 0.01
CA GLU A 72 7.33 -5.12 -0.32
C GLU A 72 6.09 -5.51 -1.13
N LEU A 73 6.24 -6.41 -2.10
CA LEU A 73 5.10 -6.96 -2.84
C LEU A 73 4.18 -7.74 -1.91
N ALA A 74 4.73 -8.59 -1.04
CA ALA A 74 3.96 -9.32 -0.03
C ALA A 74 3.22 -8.36 0.91
N PHE A 75 3.87 -7.26 1.30
CA PHE A 75 3.24 -6.20 2.09
C PHE A 75 2.12 -5.49 1.31
N ALA A 76 2.32 -5.14 0.05
CA ALA A 76 1.29 -4.51 -0.77
C ALA A 76 0.06 -5.45 -0.95
N LEU A 77 0.28 -6.75 -1.08
CA LEU A 77 -0.79 -7.74 -1.14
C LEU A 77 -1.52 -7.86 0.21
N SER A 78 -0.81 -7.84 1.34
CA SER A 78 -1.44 -7.94 2.66
C SER A 78 -2.35 -6.75 2.98
N VAL A 79 -2.11 -5.57 2.39
CA VAL A 79 -3.03 -4.42 2.49
C VAL A 79 -4.44 -4.79 2.02
N VAL A 80 -4.55 -5.58 0.95
CA VAL A 80 -5.84 -5.98 0.38
C VAL A 80 -6.65 -6.77 1.40
N ASP A 81 -5.99 -7.65 2.15
CA ASP A 81 -6.60 -8.48 3.18
C ASP A 81 -6.84 -7.69 4.48
N GLU A 82 -5.88 -6.87 4.91
CA GLU A 82 -5.98 -6.02 6.11
C GLU A 82 -7.11 -5.00 6.00
N LEU A 83 -7.30 -4.41 4.82
CA LEU A 83 -8.39 -3.47 4.56
C LEU A 83 -9.65 -4.15 4.01
N ASN A 84 -9.62 -5.48 3.85
CA ASN A 84 -10.74 -6.30 3.39
C ASN A 84 -11.32 -5.85 2.04
N LEU A 85 -10.47 -5.36 1.14
CA LEU A 85 -10.88 -4.73 -0.12
C LEU A 85 -11.53 -5.73 -1.09
N ASN A 86 -11.25 -7.02 -0.93
CA ASN A 86 -11.84 -8.11 -1.72
C ASN A 86 -13.27 -8.47 -1.29
N THR A 87 -13.75 -7.97 -0.16
CA THR A 87 -15.16 -8.14 0.17
C THR A 87 -16.00 -7.20 -0.68
N ARG A 88 -17.09 -7.75 -1.21
CA ARG A 88 -17.98 -7.10 -2.17
C ARG A 88 -18.85 -6.03 -1.49
N ILE A 89 -18.22 -5.04 -0.84
CA ILE A 89 -18.89 -3.86 -0.27
C ILE A 89 -19.10 -2.78 -1.33
N TRP A 90 -18.35 -2.85 -2.43
CA TRP A 90 -18.40 -1.93 -3.56
C TRP A 90 -19.39 -2.44 -4.62
N GLY A 91 -20.68 -2.41 -4.27
CA GLY A 91 -21.77 -2.63 -5.22
C GLY A 91 -21.82 -1.49 -6.23
N LYS A 92 -21.71 -1.86 -7.52
CA LYS A 92 -21.71 -1.04 -8.73
C LYS A 92 -22.56 0.24 -8.68
N ARG A 93 -22.05 1.30 -9.34
CA ARG A 93 -22.86 2.02 -10.32
C ARG A 93 -22.50 1.49 -11.70
#